data_AF-A0A2G5EJG7-F1
#
_entry.id   AF-A0A2G5EJG7-F1
#
_cell.length_a   1.000
_cell.length_b   1.000
_cell.length_c   1.000
_cell.angle_alpha   90.00
_cell.angle_beta   90.00
_cell.angle_gamma   90.00
#
_symmetry.space_group_name_H-M   'P 1'
#
loop_
_entity.id
_entity.type
_entity.pdbx_description
1 polymer ?
#
loop_
_entity_poly.entity_id
_entity_poly.type
_entity_poly.pdbx_seq_one_letter_code
_entity_poly.pdbx_strand_id
1 'polypeptide(L)'
;MASSDVTESVVVQVPSDPYRSFIYGEGEKDTVWRTGAPPNYEVVNKLFEEGRTNVWAPGTIEEKVQRMLKTWEMELIHKVRPQDYKLVDAEAFSHSVNGRPGKTLAEVQRIGGYNQFLETSLPEDLRAYDPSDYTAEESTNVFLNAFPRGFAIEILEVYSGPPKIAYKFRHWSFLDGPFQGHAPTGELVQLIGISIFTVDESTNKVGQVEFFYDPGELIGDLLKGPLLDGSDAPKVSGSVSGCPVISKLHI
;
A
#
# COMPACT_ATOMS: atom_id res chain seq x y z
N MET A 1 -48.47 17.00 39.45
CA MET A 1 -47.84 15.99 38.58
C MET A 1 -46.92 16.74 37.65
N ALA A 2 -45.62 16.74 37.92
CA ALA A 2 -44.62 17.29 37.00
C ALA A 2 -43.96 16.09 36.32
N SER A 3 -44.16 15.99 35.01
CA SER A 3 -43.54 14.96 34.17
C SER A 3 -42.10 15.37 33.92
N SER A 4 -41.15 14.57 34.40
CA SER A 4 -39.75 14.69 34.04
C SER A 4 -39.53 14.02 32.69
N ASP A 5 -39.37 14.80 31.63
CA ASP A 5 -38.83 14.33 30.37
C ASP A 5 -37.35 13.97 30.58
N VAL A 6 -37.07 12.67 30.55
CA VAL A 6 -35.72 12.16 30.40
C VAL A 6 -35.41 12.18 28.91
N THR A 7 -34.68 13.19 28.46
CA THR A 7 -34.11 13.20 27.11
C THR A 7 -33.06 12.10 27.01
N GLU A 8 -33.44 11.00 26.38
CA GLU A 8 -32.55 9.90 26.03
C GLU A 8 -31.51 10.40 25.02
N SER A 9 -30.26 10.52 25.46
CA SER A 9 -29.15 10.91 24.60
C SER A 9 -28.91 9.81 23.57
N VAL A 10 -29.27 10.07 22.31
CA VAL A 10 -28.94 9.20 21.18
C VAL A 10 -27.41 9.14 21.08
N VAL A 11 -26.83 8.00 21.48
CA VAL A 11 -25.41 7.73 21.27
C VAL A 11 -25.21 7.51 19.78
N VAL A 12 -24.78 8.55 19.07
CA VAL A 12 -24.36 8.43 17.68
C VAL A 12 -23.11 7.55 17.67
N GLN A 13 -23.22 6.32 17.18
CA GLN A 13 -22.05 5.48 16.93
C GLN A 13 -21.18 6.16 15.87
N VAL A 14 -19.99 6.57 16.28
CA VAL A 14 -18.97 7.04 15.34
C VAL A 14 -18.51 5.83 14.52
N PRO A 15 -18.53 5.90 13.17
CA PRO A 15 -17.97 4.85 12.32
C PRO A 15 -16.53 4.52 12.73
N SER A 16 -16.11 3.26 12.57
CA SER A 16 -14.74 2.84 12.88
C SER A 16 -14.23 1.88 11.81
N ASP A 17 -12.93 1.97 11.50
CA ASP A 17 -12.23 0.97 10.69
C ASP A 17 -11.43 0.06 11.64
N PRO A 18 -11.52 -1.27 11.50
CA PRO A 18 -10.85 -2.21 12.41
C PRO A 18 -9.32 -2.22 12.27
N TYR A 19 -8.80 -1.75 11.14
CA TYR A 19 -7.41 -1.91 10.72
C TYR A 19 -6.63 -0.61 10.60
N ARG A 20 -7.30 0.54 10.62
CA ARG A 20 -6.71 1.86 10.42
C ARG A 20 -7.15 2.82 11.50
N SER A 21 -6.22 3.63 11.95
CA SER A 21 -6.48 4.76 12.86
C SER A 21 -6.67 6.05 12.08
N PHE A 22 -7.21 7.08 12.75
CA PHE A 22 -7.26 8.46 12.24
C PHE A 22 -8.08 8.64 10.94
N ILE A 23 -9.15 7.84 10.79
CA ILE A 23 -10.18 8.03 9.74
C ILE A 23 -11.39 8.80 10.30
N TYR A 24 -11.82 8.46 11.51
CA TYR A 24 -12.99 9.04 12.17
C TYR A 24 -12.62 9.47 13.60
N GLY A 25 -13.34 10.45 14.13
CA GLY A 25 -13.12 10.99 15.48
C GLY A 25 -13.16 12.52 15.50
N GLU A 26 -13.12 13.10 16.70
CA GLU A 26 -13.06 14.55 16.88
C GLU A 26 -11.82 15.17 16.22
N GLY A 27 -10.68 14.46 16.26
CA GLY A 27 -9.41 14.92 15.67
C GLY A 27 -9.41 14.94 14.14
N GLU A 28 -10.42 14.32 13.52
CA GLU A 28 -10.52 14.08 12.08
C GLU A 28 -11.67 14.90 11.43
N LYS A 29 -12.50 15.58 12.23
CA LYS A 29 -13.65 16.39 11.74
C LYS A 29 -13.26 17.42 10.69
N ASP A 30 -12.10 18.04 10.87
CA ASP A 30 -11.60 19.09 9.97
C ASP A 30 -10.59 18.56 8.94
N THR A 31 -10.40 17.23 8.84
CA THR A 31 -9.44 16.65 7.89
C THR A 31 -9.84 16.94 6.46
N VAL A 32 -8.91 17.43 5.65
CA VAL A 32 -9.12 17.64 4.22
C VAL A 32 -8.72 16.37 3.46
N TRP A 33 -9.74 15.61 3.11
CA TRP A 33 -9.63 14.40 2.32
C TRP A 33 -9.52 14.72 0.83
N ARG A 34 -8.67 13.98 0.12
CA ARG A 34 -8.42 14.14 -1.33
C ARG A 34 -9.70 14.04 -2.16
N THR A 35 -10.63 13.19 -1.76
CA THR A 35 -11.93 12.97 -2.42
C THR A 35 -13.08 13.69 -1.72
N GLY A 36 -12.80 14.60 -0.78
CA GLY A 36 -13.80 15.39 -0.05
C GLY A 36 -14.51 14.65 1.10
N ALA A 37 -14.24 13.36 1.32
CA ALA A 37 -14.79 12.57 2.43
C ALA A 37 -13.80 11.49 2.90
N PRO A 38 -13.94 10.97 4.14
CA PRO A 38 -13.14 9.85 4.61
C PRO A 38 -13.23 8.64 3.68
N PRO A 39 -12.12 7.91 3.43
CA PRO A 39 -12.13 6.74 2.57
C PRO A 39 -12.95 5.59 3.16
N ASN A 40 -13.62 4.81 2.30
CA ASN A 40 -14.27 3.57 2.68
C ASN A 40 -13.37 2.37 2.33
N TYR A 41 -13.03 1.56 3.32
CA TYR A 41 -12.18 0.37 3.17
C TYR A 41 -12.95 -0.97 3.27
N GLU A 42 -14.27 -0.98 3.33
CA GLU A 42 -15.10 -2.19 3.49
C GLU A 42 -14.72 -3.31 2.51
N VAL A 43 -14.58 -2.98 1.22
CA VAL A 43 -14.28 -3.95 0.15
C VAL A 43 -12.91 -4.60 0.36
N VAL A 44 -11.86 -3.78 0.56
CA VAL A 44 -10.50 -4.33 0.74
C VAL A 44 -10.30 -4.97 2.11
N ASN A 45 -11.03 -4.53 3.13
CA ASN A 45 -11.03 -5.18 4.44
C ASN A 45 -11.65 -6.57 4.34
N LYS A 46 -12.75 -6.73 3.58
CA LYS A 46 -13.32 -8.05 3.30
C LYS A 46 -12.33 -8.94 2.55
N LEU A 47 -11.68 -8.42 1.50
CA LEU A 47 -10.63 -9.15 0.77
C LEU A 47 -9.51 -9.59 1.73
N PHE A 48 -9.02 -8.67 2.57
CA PHE A 48 -7.98 -8.95 3.56
C PHE A 48 -8.39 -10.06 4.54
N GLU A 49 -9.61 -10.00 5.08
CA GLU A 49 -10.14 -11.01 6.01
C GLU A 49 -10.24 -12.39 5.38
N GLU A 50 -10.71 -12.47 4.12
CA GLU A 50 -10.90 -13.72 3.41
C GLU A 50 -9.58 -14.39 3.00
N GLY A 51 -8.50 -13.62 2.80
CA GLY A 51 -7.24 -14.16 2.28
C GLY A 51 -6.00 -13.98 3.14
N ARG A 52 -6.06 -13.30 4.29
CA ARG A 52 -4.92 -13.18 5.21
C ARG A 52 -4.42 -14.54 5.66
N THR A 53 -3.11 -14.67 5.84
CA THR A 53 -2.47 -15.90 6.33
C THR A 53 -2.27 -15.87 7.84
N ASN A 54 -2.29 -14.69 8.47
CA ASN A 54 -2.11 -14.54 9.91
C ASN A 54 -3.26 -13.75 10.56
N VAL A 55 -3.64 -14.17 11.77
CA VAL A 55 -4.52 -13.41 12.67
C VAL A 55 -3.73 -13.06 13.91
N TRP A 56 -3.24 -11.83 13.98
CA TRP A 56 -2.44 -11.35 15.10
C TRP A 56 -3.33 -11.04 16.31
N ALA A 57 -2.91 -11.50 17.49
CA ALA A 57 -3.66 -11.21 18.72
C ALA A 57 -3.57 -9.70 19.05
N PRO A 58 -4.64 -9.09 19.61
CA PRO A 58 -4.61 -7.68 19.98
C PRO A 58 -3.42 -7.32 20.87
N GLY A 59 -2.68 -6.28 20.48
CA GLY A 59 -1.56 -5.76 21.26
C GLY A 59 -0.20 -6.39 20.97
N THR A 60 -0.11 -7.43 20.13
CA THR A 60 1.19 -7.92 19.64
C THR A 60 1.89 -6.88 18.76
N ILE A 61 3.19 -7.06 18.54
CA ILE A 61 3.94 -6.13 17.69
C ILE A 61 3.47 -6.20 16.24
N GLU A 62 3.16 -7.38 15.73
CA GLU A 62 2.68 -7.59 14.36
C GLU A 62 1.32 -6.94 14.13
N GLU A 63 0.41 -7.05 15.11
CA GLU A 63 -0.89 -6.39 15.08
C GLU A 63 -0.75 -4.87 15.03
N LYS A 64 0.14 -4.31 15.85
CA LYS A 64 0.44 -2.88 15.88
C LYS A 64 1.07 -2.39 14.58
N VAL A 65 2.04 -3.13 14.04
CA VAL A 65 2.73 -2.79 12.78
C VAL A 65 1.77 -2.92 11.60
N GLN A 66 0.87 -3.90 11.60
CA GLN A 66 -0.17 -4.03 10.57
C GLN A 66 -1.08 -2.80 10.53
N ARG A 67 -1.54 -2.33 11.70
CA ARG A 67 -2.33 -1.11 11.82
C ARG A 67 -1.53 0.12 11.41
N MET A 68 -0.27 0.19 11.81
CA MET A 68 0.64 1.29 11.47
C MET A 68 0.80 1.40 9.96
N LEU A 69 1.12 0.30 9.26
CA LEU A 69 1.30 0.27 7.81
C LEU A 69 0.02 0.68 7.06
N LYS A 70 -1.14 0.11 7.41
CA LYS A 70 -2.41 0.46 6.76
C LYS A 70 -2.84 1.91 7.02
N THR A 71 -2.53 2.44 8.21
CA THR A 71 -2.79 3.84 8.56
C THR A 71 -1.86 4.77 7.80
N TRP A 72 -0.57 4.43 7.74
CA TRP A 72 0.46 5.20 7.03
C TRP A 72 0.11 5.34 5.54
N GLU A 73 -0.28 4.24 4.89
CA GLU A 73 -0.74 4.23 3.50
C GLU A 73 -1.99 5.11 3.33
N MET A 74 -3.00 4.95 4.20
CA MET A 74 -4.21 5.75 4.16
C MET A 74 -3.92 7.25 4.25
N GLU A 75 -3.05 7.68 5.18
CA GLU A 75 -2.71 9.09 5.33
C GLU A 75 -2.05 9.62 4.06
N LEU A 76 -1.06 8.90 3.51
CA LEU A 76 -0.37 9.31 2.28
C LEU A 76 -1.29 9.42 1.07
N ILE A 77 -2.20 8.46 0.90
CA ILE A 77 -3.07 8.42 -0.27
C ILE A 77 -4.22 9.40 -0.12
N HIS A 78 -4.82 9.56 1.06
CA HIS A 78 -6.09 10.27 1.20
C HIS A 78 -5.99 11.64 1.89
N LYS A 79 -4.98 11.93 2.71
CA LYS A 79 -4.87 13.23 3.38
C LYS A 79 -4.06 14.22 2.54
N VAL A 80 -4.62 15.42 2.35
CA VAL A 80 -4.01 16.45 1.51
C VAL A 80 -3.04 17.31 2.31
N ARG A 81 -3.46 17.81 3.48
CA ARG A 81 -2.68 18.77 4.25
C ARG A 81 -1.73 18.05 5.19
N PRO A 82 -0.43 18.42 5.25
CA PRO A 82 0.52 17.86 6.20
C PRO A 82 0.06 17.87 7.66
N GLN A 83 -0.72 18.88 8.06
CA GLN A 83 -1.23 19.03 9.44
C GLN A 83 -2.30 17.98 9.81
N ASP A 84 -2.91 17.34 8.82
CA ASP A 84 -3.92 16.28 9.05
C ASP A 84 -3.27 14.93 9.36
N TYR A 85 -1.96 14.77 9.10
CA TYR A 85 -1.21 13.55 9.36
C TYR A 85 -0.95 13.37 10.86
N LYS A 86 -1.36 12.21 11.38
CA LYS A 86 -1.23 11.85 12.80
C LYS A 86 -0.13 10.83 13.02
N LEU A 87 0.00 9.87 12.10
CA LEU A 87 1.03 8.84 12.17
C LEU A 87 2.31 9.26 11.45
N VAL A 88 2.18 9.92 10.30
CA VAL A 88 3.35 10.39 9.55
C VAL A 88 3.92 11.65 10.19
N ASP A 89 5.24 11.69 10.34
CA ASP A 89 5.97 12.93 10.56
C ASP A 89 6.20 13.61 9.20
N ALA A 90 5.38 14.62 8.91
CA ALA A 90 5.44 15.31 7.63
C ALA A 90 6.74 16.13 7.44
N GLU A 91 7.40 16.56 8.52
CA GLU A 91 8.63 17.34 8.46
C GLU A 91 9.85 16.44 8.27
N ALA A 92 9.89 15.30 8.98
CA ALA A 92 10.95 14.30 8.84
C ALA A 92 10.72 13.30 7.69
N PHE A 93 9.65 13.48 6.90
CA PHE A 93 9.23 12.47 5.92
C PHE A 93 10.29 12.17 4.86
N SER A 94 10.60 10.90 4.70
CA SER A 94 11.40 10.39 3.59
C SER A 94 10.93 9.00 3.17
N HIS A 95 10.57 8.82 1.90
CA HIS A 95 10.16 7.53 1.35
C HIS A 95 11.09 7.07 0.23
N SER A 96 11.66 5.88 0.35
CA SER A 96 12.49 5.24 -0.67
C SER A 96 12.03 3.84 -1.03
N VAL A 97 12.35 3.43 -2.26
CA VAL A 97 12.09 2.09 -2.78
C VAL A 97 13.39 1.55 -3.38
N ASN A 98 13.75 0.32 -3.02
CA ASN A 98 14.89 -0.43 -3.57
C ASN A 98 16.22 0.35 -3.53
N GLY A 99 16.48 1.06 -2.41
CA GLY A 99 17.73 1.78 -2.18
C GLY A 99 17.88 3.09 -2.97
N ARG A 100 16.82 3.57 -3.64
CA ARG A 100 16.81 4.89 -4.29
C ARG A 100 16.88 6.03 -3.27
N PRO A 101 17.28 7.25 -3.70
CA PRO A 101 17.16 8.43 -2.86
C PRO A 101 15.73 8.60 -2.34
N GLY A 102 15.61 8.91 -1.04
CA GLY A 102 14.34 9.17 -0.41
C GLY A 102 13.68 10.45 -0.95
N LYS A 103 12.35 10.43 -1.03
CA LYS A 103 11.55 11.58 -1.46
C LYS A 103 10.77 12.20 -0.31
N THR A 104 10.63 13.51 -0.36
CA THR A 104 9.82 14.29 0.57
C THR A 104 8.33 14.00 0.39
N LEU A 105 7.52 14.38 1.39
CA LEU A 105 6.07 14.19 1.35
C LEU A 105 5.45 14.90 0.14
N ALA A 106 5.88 16.13 -0.15
CA ALA A 106 5.39 16.91 -1.27
C ALA A 106 5.71 16.26 -2.63
N GLU A 107 6.89 15.64 -2.77
CA GLU A 107 7.25 14.91 -3.98
C GLU A 107 6.40 13.66 -4.17
N VAL A 108 6.22 12.85 -3.12
CA VAL A 108 5.37 11.64 -3.17
C VAL A 108 3.92 11.99 -3.50
N GLN A 109 3.37 13.05 -2.88
CA GLN A 109 2.02 13.53 -3.17
C GLN A 109 1.84 13.98 -4.63
N ARG A 110 2.90 14.55 -5.23
CA ARG A 110 2.89 14.98 -6.64
C ARG A 110 3.03 13.82 -7.61
N ILE A 111 3.89 12.84 -7.30
CA ILE A 111 4.17 11.68 -8.15
C ILE A 111 2.99 10.67 -8.12
N GLY A 112 2.37 10.51 -6.95
CA GLY A 112 1.34 9.50 -6.71
C GLY A 112 1.92 8.19 -6.19
N GLY A 113 1.10 7.44 -5.44
CA GLY A 113 1.54 6.21 -4.75
C GLY A 113 2.08 5.15 -5.71
N TYR A 114 1.29 4.74 -6.71
CA TYR A 114 1.70 3.69 -7.65
C TYR A 114 2.97 4.03 -8.41
N ASN A 115 3.08 5.25 -8.93
CA ASN A 115 4.28 5.71 -9.63
C ASN A 115 5.52 5.72 -8.72
N GLN A 116 5.37 6.16 -7.47
CA GLN A 116 6.45 6.13 -6.48
C GLN A 116 6.90 4.70 -6.15
N PHE A 117 5.97 3.76 -6.00
CA PHE A 117 6.26 2.35 -5.71
C PHE A 117 6.81 1.59 -6.93
N LEU A 118 6.51 2.03 -8.15
CA LEU A 118 6.97 1.37 -9.39
C LEU A 118 8.13 2.10 -10.06
N GLU A 119 8.78 3.03 -9.36
CA GLU A 119 9.96 3.70 -9.86
C GLU A 119 11.02 2.71 -10.32
N THR A 120 11.45 2.89 -11.57
CA THR A 120 12.41 2.00 -12.21
C THR A 120 13.56 2.78 -12.84
N SER A 121 14.67 2.08 -13.06
CA SER A 121 15.87 2.56 -13.77
C SER A 121 16.16 1.65 -14.96
N LEU A 122 15.22 0.74 -15.27
CA LEU A 122 15.27 -0.03 -16.49
C LEU A 122 15.32 0.93 -17.69
N PRO A 123 16.05 0.59 -18.76
CA PRO A 123 15.89 1.21 -20.06
C PRO A 123 14.41 1.27 -20.47
N GLU A 124 14.00 2.35 -21.12
CA GLU A 124 12.60 2.61 -21.49
C GLU A 124 11.97 1.45 -22.28
N ASP A 125 12.73 0.87 -23.21
CA ASP A 125 12.35 -0.29 -24.03
C ASP A 125 12.14 -1.59 -23.23
N LEU A 126 12.58 -1.63 -21.98
CA LEU A 126 12.40 -2.77 -21.07
C LEU A 126 11.34 -2.53 -19.99
N ARG A 127 10.68 -1.36 -20.00
CA ARG A 127 9.61 -1.05 -19.04
C ARG A 127 8.27 -1.53 -19.59
N ALA A 128 7.75 -2.59 -18.99
CA ALA A 128 6.40 -3.02 -19.33
C ALA A 128 5.32 -2.07 -18.76
N TYR A 129 5.61 -1.41 -17.63
CA TYR A 129 4.89 -0.25 -17.13
C TYR A 129 5.89 0.88 -16.88
N ASP A 130 5.67 2.05 -17.48
CA ASP A 130 6.50 3.23 -17.22
C ASP A 130 5.75 4.22 -16.31
N PRO A 131 6.21 4.42 -15.05
CA PRO A 131 5.58 5.39 -14.15
C PRO A 131 5.66 6.85 -14.63
N SER A 132 6.55 7.19 -15.59
CA SER A 132 6.59 8.56 -16.13
C SER A 132 5.46 8.89 -17.11
N ASP A 133 4.76 7.88 -17.63
CA ASP A 133 3.69 8.06 -18.61
C ASP A 133 2.34 8.40 -17.96
N TYR A 134 2.24 8.30 -16.64
CA TYR A 134 0.99 8.47 -15.90
C TYR A 134 1.09 9.59 -14.88
N THR A 135 0.07 10.44 -14.82
CA THR A 135 -0.18 11.26 -13.64
C THR A 135 -0.55 10.40 -12.43
N ALA A 136 -0.55 11.02 -11.24
CA ALA A 136 -0.96 10.34 -10.00
C ALA A 136 -2.41 9.81 -10.08
N GLU A 137 -3.31 10.53 -10.76
CA GLU A 137 -4.70 10.13 -10.95
C GLU A 137 -4.83 8.99 -11.97
N GLU A 138 -4.14 9.09 -13.11
CA GLU A 138 -4.19 8.06 -14.15
C GLU A 138 -3.62 6.73 -13.64
N SER A 139 -2.47 6.74 -12.96
CA SER A 139 -1.91 5.53 -12.36
C SER A 139 -2.86 4.92 -11.32
N THR A 140 -3.47 5.74 -10.47
CA THR A 140 -4.49 5.27 -9.51
C THR A 140 -5.65 4.58 -10.22
N ASN A 141 -6.18 5.17 -11.31
CA ASN A 141 -7.27 4.59 -12.07
C ASN A 141 -6.86 3.27 -12.76
N VAL A 142 -5.64 3.19 -13.33
CA VAL A 142 -5.12 1.97 -13.94
C VAL A 142 -5.14 0.81 -12.95
N PHE A 143 -4.60 1.00 -11.75
CA PHE A 143 -4.52 -0.08 -10.75
C PHE A 143 -5.84 -0.37 -10.05
N LEU A 144 -6.70 0.62 -9.81
CA LEU A 144 -8.04 0.38 -9.25
C LEU A 144 -8.94 -0.38 -10.24
N ASN A 145 -8.78 -0.13 -11.55
CA ASN A 145 -9.47 -0.90 -12.58
C ASN A 145 -8.97 -2.35 -12.61
N ALA A 146 -7.66 -2.58 -12.49
CA ALA A 146 -7.09 -3.94 -12.45
C ALA A 146 -7.50 -4.71 -11.17
N PHE A 147 -7.62 -4.01 -10.04
CA PHE A 147 -7.93 -4.56 -8.72
C PHE A 147 -9.23 -3.99 -8.13
N PRO A 148 -10.41 -4.30 -8.69
CA PRO A 148 -11.69 -3.72 -8.24
C PRO A 148 -12.06 -4.12 -6.80
N ARG A 149 -11.46 -5.19 -6.24
CA ARG A 149 -11.60 -5.59 -4.83
C ARG A 149 -10.66 -4.83 -3.88
N GLY A 150 -9.89 -3.88 -4.41
CA GLY A 150 -8.77 -3.26 -3.74
C GLY A 150 -7.53 -4.16 -3.76
N PHE A 151 -6.44 -3.64 -3.22
CA PHE A 151 -5.15 -4.30 -3.17
C PHE A 151 -4.77 -4.40 -1.69
N ALA A 152 -4.81 -5.60 -1.13
CA ALA A 152 -4.70 -5.84 0.30
C ALA A 152 -3.25 -5.95 0.74
N ILE A 153 -2.86 -5.17 1.75
CA ILE A 153 -1.53 -5.26 2.37
C ILE A 153 -1.57 -6.03 3.69
N GLU A 154 -0.63 -6.95 3.89
CA GLU A 154 -0.53 -7.83 5.06
C GLU A 154 0.89 -7.88 5.62
N ILE A 155 1.02 -7.82 6.94
CA ILE A 155 2.25 -8.12 7.68
C ILE A 155 2.38 -9.63 7.83
N LEU A 156 3.50 -10.17 7.34
CA LEU A 156 3.85 -11.58 7.44
C LEU A 156 4.72 -11.87 8.66
N GLU A 157 5.62 -10.96 9.02
CA GLU A 157 6.55 -11.13 10.13
C GLU A 157 7.14 -9.77 10.53
N VAL A 158 7.44 -9.55 11.81
CA VAL A 158 8.15 -8.36 12.30
C VAL A 158 9.49 -8.79 12.92
N TYR A 159 10.57 -8.15 12.48
CA TYR A 159 11.94 -8.49 12.88
C TYR A 159 12.50 -7.59 13.99
N SER A 160 11.98 -6.37 14.13
CA SER A 160 12.45 -5.41 15.14
C SER A 160 11.38 -4.40 15.55
N GLY A 161 11.56 -3.81 16.74
CA GLY A 161 10.72 -2.72 17.25
C GLY A 161 11.31 -1.32 16.99
N PRO A 162 10.66 -0.26 17.49
CA PRO A 162 11.18 1.11 17.41
C PRO A 162 12.60 1.24 17.99
N PRO A 163 13.43 2.19 17.50
CA PRO A 163 13.09 3.21 16.50
C PRO A 163 13.13 2.71 15.06
N LYS A 164 13.61 1.49 14.78
CA LYS A 164 13.68 0.93 13.42
C LYS A 164 12.92 -0.38 13.34
N ILE A 165 11.67 -0.31 12.90
CA ILE A 165 10.79 -1.46 12.75
C ILE A 165 11.02 -2.05 11.35
N ALA A 166 11.72 -3.18 11.27
CA ALA A 166 11.86 -3.97 10.05
C ALA A 166 10.79 -5.06 10.04
N TYR A 167 10.09 -5.22 8.92
CA TYR A 167 9.03 -6.22 8.80
C TYR A 167 8.91 -6.76 7.37
N LYS A 168 8.44 -8.00 7.27
CA LYS A 168 8.05 -8.63 6.01
C LYS A 168 6.58 -8.39 5.75
N PHE A 169 6.25 -8.05 4.53
CA PHE A 169 4.87 -7.83 4.11
C PHE A 169 4.59 -8.50 2.77
N ARG A 170 3.31 -8.65 2.46
CA ARG A 170 2.83 -8.88 1.10
C ARG A 170 1.75 -7.89 0.73
N HIS A 171 1.66 -7.56 -0.55
CA HIS A 171 0.56 -6.80 -1.13
C HIS A 171 -0.08 -7.65 -2.20
N TRP A 172 -1.39 -7.88 -2.16
CA TRP A 172 -2.03 -8.89 -3.00
C TRP A 172 -3.49 -8.57 -3.36
N SER A 173 -3.94 -9.08 -4.51
CA SER A 173 -5.34 -9.06 -4.95
C SER A 173 -5.56 -10.11 -6.05
N PHE A 174 -6.76 -10.14 -6.64
CA PHE A 174 -7.05 -10.92 -7.84
C PHE A 174 -7.16 -9.99 -9.05
N LEU A 175 -6.59 -10.39 -10.18
CA LEU A 175 -6.65 -9.64 -11.44
C LEU A 175 -8.03 -9.79 -12.10
N ASP A 176 -9.01 -9.12 -11.51
CA ASP A 176 -10.42 -9.17 -11.94
C ASP A 176 -10.77 -8.11 -12.97
N GLY A 177 -9.90 -7.12 -13.19
CA GLY A 177 -10.07 -6.14 -14.26
C GLY A 177 -8.89 -6.09 -15.23
N PRO A 178 -9.04 -5.36 -16.35
CA PRO A 178 -8.02 -5.29 -17.38
C PRO A 178 -6.83 -4.43 -16.92
N PHE A 179 -5.65 -4.70 -17.47
CA PHE A 179 -4.44 -3.92 -17.23
C PHE A 179 -3.69 -3.68 -18.55
N GLN A 180 -3.48 -2.42 -18.94
CA GLN A 180 -2.74 -2.04 -20.16
C GLN A 180 -3.11 -2.84 -21.43
N GLY A 181 -4.40 -3.10 -21.64
CA GLY A 181 -4.88 -3.85 -22.80
C GLY A 181 -4.86 -5.38 -22.63
N HIS A 182 -4.37 -5.90 -21.51
CA HIS A 182 -4.48 -7.31 -21.15
C HIS A 182 -5.81 -7.60 -20.46
N ALA A 183 -6.44 -8.72 -20.81
CA ALA A 183 -7.67 -9.19 -20.20
C ALA A 183 -7.44 -9.66 -18.74
N PRO A 184 -8.45 -9.54 -17.85
CA PRO A 184 -8.34 -10.10 -16.51
C PRO A 184 -8.16 -11.61 -16.53
N THR A 185 -7.29 -12.13 -15.67
CA THR A 185 -7.06 -13.58 -15.52
C THR A 185 -7.85 -14.19 -14.36
N GLY A 186 -8.27 -13.36 -13.39
CA GLY A 186 -8.84 -13.82 -12.12
C GLY A 186 -7.82 -14.49 -11.20
N GLU A 187 -6.53 -14.50 -11.55
CA GLU A 187 -5.48 -15.12 -10.75
C GLU A 187 -5.04 -14.20 -9.60
N LEU A 188 -4.48 -14.81 -8.54
CA LEU A 188 -3.82 -14.09 -7.46
C LEU A 188 -2.59 -13.37 -8.01
N VAL A 189 -2.55 -12.06 -7.81
CA VAL A 189 -1.38 -11.21 -8.05
C VAL A 189 -0.83 -10.80 -6.70
N GLN A 190 0.47 -10.98 -6.49
CA GLN A 190 1.09 -10.58 -5.23
C GLN A 190 2.54 -10.14 -5.40
N LEU A 191 2.95 -9.20 -4.54
CA LEU A 191 4.35 -8.92 -4.28
C LEU A 191 4.67 -9.15 -2.80
N ILE A 192 5.90 -9.59 -2.54
CA ILE A 192 6.42 -9.79 -1.18
C ILE A 192 7.67 -8.95 -1.03
N GLY A 193 7.81 -8.30 0.12
CA GLY A 193 8.93 -7.43 0.40
C GLY A 193 9.26 -7.31 1.87
N ILE A 194 10.32 -6.55 2.13
CA ILE A 194 10.68 -6.03 3.44
C ILE A 194 10.46 -4.52 3.42
N SER A 195 10.01 -3.97 4.53
CA SER A 195 10.05 -2.53 4.75
C SER A 195 10.62 -2.20 6.13
N ILE A 196 11.22 -1.02 6.21
CA ILE A 196 11.77 -0.46 7.44
C ILE A 196 11.06 0.86 7.72
N PHE A 197 10.36 0.94 8.85
CA PHE A 197 9.86 2.20 9.40
C PHE A 197 10.83 2.74 10.43
N THR A 198 11.25 3.98 10.25
CA THR A 198 11.98 4.74 11.28
C THR A 198 11.00 5.62 12.03
N VAL A 199 10.83 5.33 13.32
CA VAL A 199 9.86 5.95 14.22
C VAL A 199 10.60 6.85 15.19
N ASP A 200 10.13 8.09 15.32
CA ASP A 200 10.58 8.99 16.38
C ASP A 200 9.93 8.56 17.71
N GLU A 201 10.73 8.16 18.68
CA GLU A 201 10.23 7.62 19.96
C GLU A 201 9.57 8.68 20.86
N SER A 202 9.85 9.96 20.64
CA SER A 202 9.26 11.05 21.42
C SER A 202 7.84 11.39 20.98
N THR A 203 7.58 11.29 19.67
CA THR A 203 6.30 11.64 19.04
C THR A 203 5.49 10.41 18.63
N ASN A 204 6.12 9.23 18.56
CA ASN A 204 5.59 7.99 17.98
C ASN A 204 5.18 8.12 16.51
N LYS A 205 5.80 9.03 15.77
CA LYS A 205 5.52 9.26 14.35
C LYS A 205 6.55 8.58 13.45
N VAL A 206 6.11 8.17 12.26
CA VAL A 206 6.95 7.57 11.22
C VAL A 206 7.54 8.68 10.36
N GLY A 207 8.86 8.85 10.41
CA GLY A 207 9.59 9.83 9.59
C GLY A 207 10.12 9.21 8.30
N GLN A 208 10.98 8.21 8.40
CA GLN A 208 11.55 7.55 7.22
C GLN A 208 10.93 6.18 6.97
N VAL A 209 10.66 5.88 5.70
CA VAL A 209 10.15 4.61 5.24
C VAL A 209 10.95 4.11 4.04
N GLU A 210 11.40 2.87 4.12
CA GLU A 210 12.14 2.21 3.05
C GLU A 210 11.42 0.93 2.66
N PHE A 211 11.22 0.69 1.37
CA PHE A 211 10.64 -0.55 0.85
C PHE A 211 11.65 -1.29 -0.04
N PHE A 212 11.66 -2.63 0.07
CA PHE A 212 12.51 -3.51 -0.71
C PHE A 212 11.68 -4.68 -1.24
N TYR A 213 11.50 -4.76 -2.56
CA TYR A 213 10.76 -5.83 -3.24
C TYR A 213 11.06 -5.83 -4.74
N ASP A 214 10.67 -6.90 -5.43
CA ASP A 214 10.74 -6.99 -6.88
C ASP A 214 9.43 -6.46 -7.52
N PRO A 215 9.44 -5.28 -8.19
CA PRO A 215 8.26 -4.78 -8.90
C PRO A 215 7.92 -5.64 -10.13
N GLY A 216 8.86 -6.43 -10.65
CA GLY A 216 8.66 -7.34 -11.77
C GLY A 216 7.69 -8.48 -11.47
N GLU A 217 7.61 -8.94 -10.22
CA GLU A 217 6.61 -9.94 -9.80
C GLU A 217 5.18 -9.40 -9.95
N LEU A 218 4.95 -8.15 -9.55
CA LEU A 218 3.65 -7.48 -9.71
C LEU A 218 3.32 -7.25 -11.19
N ILE A 219 4.23 -6.59 -11.93
CA ILE A 219 3.97 -6.21 -13.32
C ILE A 219 3.88 -7.44 -14.22
N GLY A 220 4.72 -8.45 -14.01
CA GLY A 220 4.70 -9.69 -14.77
C GLY A 220 3.37 -10.43 -14.64
N ASP A 221 2.82 -10.51 -13.43
CA ASP A 221 1.51 -11.11 -13.18
C ASP A 221 0.36 -10.36 -13.89
N LEU A 222 0.44 -9.03 -13.94
CA LEU A 222 -0.57 -8.18 -14.58
C LEU A 222 -0.64 -8.33 -16.10
N LEU A 223 0.43 -8.84 -16.73
CA LEU A 223 0.56 -8.96 -18.18
C LEU A 223 0.33 -10.38 -18.70
N LYS A 224 -0.03 -11.33 -17.82
CA LYS A 224 -0.31 -12.73 -18.19
C LYS A 224 -1.56 -12.90 -19.05
N GLY A 225 -2.53 -11.99 -18.92
CA GLY A 225 -3.77 -12.04 -19.68
C GLY A 225 -3.54 -11.90 -21.18
N PRO A 226 -4.40 -12.49 -22.04
CA PRO A 226 -4.33 -12.24 -23.48
C PRO A 226 -4.58 -10.76 -23.78
N LEU A 227 -3.97 -10.25 -24.86
CA LEU A 227 -4.24 -8.90 -25.34
C LEU A 227 -5.67 -8.82 -25.88
N LEU A 228 -6.39 -7.78 -25.47
CA LEU A 228 -7.79 -7.56 -25.82
C LEU A 228 -7.99 -7.20 -27.31
N ASP A 229 -6.93 -6.76 -27.99
CA ASP A 229 -6.92 -6.48 -29.43
C ASP A 229 -6.71 -7.73 -30.31
N GLY A 230 -6.51 -8.90 -29.68
CA GLY A 230 -6.32 -10.18 -30.36
C GLY A 230 -4.90 -10.42 -30.89
N SER A 231 -3.94 -9.55 -30.57
CA SER A 231 -2.52 -9.79 -30.88
C SER A 231 -1.87 -10.78 -29.89
N ASP A 232 -0.81 -11.47 -30.34
CA ASP A 232 -0.07 -12.38 -29.47
C ASP A 232 0.72 -11.58 -28.42
N ALA A 233 0.51 -11.88 -27.14
CA ALA A 233 1.35 -11.33 -26.08
C ALA A 233 2.82 -11.74 -26.29
N PRO A 234 3.81 -10.86 -25.99
CA PRO A 234 5.22 -11.19 -26.14
C PRO A 234 5.57 -12.46 -25.37
N LYS A 235 5.99 -13.50 -26.09
CA LYS A 235 6.43 -14.76 -25.47
C LYS A 235 7.77 -14.52 -24.78
N VAL A 236 7.79 -14.57 -23.45
CA VAL A 236 9.04 -14.60 -22.68
C VAL A 236 9.71 -15.95 -22.94
N SER A 237 10.69 -15.98 -23.83
CA SER A 237 11.50 -17.17 -24.08
C SER A 237 12.41 -17.45 -22.88
N GLY A 238 12.21 -18.60 -22.24
CA GLY A 238 13.05 -19.05 -21.13
C GLY A 238 14.27 -19.86 -21.62
N SER A 239 15.46 -19.54 -21.11
CA SER A 239 16.26 -20.44 -20.26
C SER A 239 17.70 -19.92 -20.10
N VAL A 240 18.13 -19.73 -18.85
CA VAL A 240 19.52 -19.95 -18.45
C VAL A 240 19.49 -20.77 -17.16
N SER A 241 19.71 -22.06 -17.30
CA SER A 241 19.84 -23.00 -16.19
C SER A 241 21.25 -22.87 -15.59
N GLY A 242 21.36 -22.06 -14.53
CA GLY A 242 22.50 -22.01 -13.63
C GLY A 242 22.29 -20.93 -12.58
N CYS A 243 22.49 -21.23 -11.29
CA CYS A 243 22.42 -20.22 -10.23
C CYS A 243 23.69 -19.34 -10.29
N PRO A 244 23.61 -18.06 -10.71
CA PRO A 244 24.81 -17.21 -10.81
C PRO A 244 25.38 -16.83 -9.44
N VAL A 245 24.58 -16.97 -8.38
CA VAL A 245 24.87 -16.47 -7.02
C VAL A 245 25.80 -17.42 -6.23
N ILE A 246 25.72 -18.73 -6.43
CA ILE A 246 26.35 -19.72 -5.53
C ILE A 246 27.65 -20.33 -6.10
N SER A 247 28.06 -19.96 -7.31
CA SER A 247 29.25 -20.56 -7.96
C SER A 247 30.61 -20.19 -7.32
N LYS A 248 30.64 -19.32 -6.29
CA LYS A 248 31.88 -18.82 -5.68
C LYS A 248 31.91 -18.83 -4.13
N LEU A 249 31.04 -19.58 -3.47
CA LEU A 249 31.20 -19.82 -2.03
C LEU A 249 32.14 -21.00 -1.82
N HIS A 250 33.44 -20.73 -1.85
CA HIS A 250 34.41 -21.58 -1.15
C HIS A 250 34.37 -21.14 0.31
N ILE A 251 33.65 -21.90 1.12
CA ILE A 251 33.83 -21.90 2.59
C ILE A 251 35.08 -22.72 2.88
#